data_AF-A0A1C0VS49-F1
#
_entry.id   AF-A0A1C0VS49-F1
#
_cell.length_a   1.000
_cell.length_b   1.000
_cell.length_c   1.000
_cell.angle_alpha   90.00
_cell.angle_beta   90.00
_cell.angle_gamma   90.00
#
_symmetry.space_group_name_H-M   'P 1'
#
loop_
_entity.id
_entity.type
_entity.pdbx_description
1 polymer ?
#
loop_
_entity_poly.entity_id
_entity_poly.type
_entity_poly.pdbx_seq_one_letter_code
_entity_poly.pdbx_strand_id
1 'polypeptide(L)'
;MAINVQNAVITAQNYLFSLPDMTGLVREDLRLEEVELSDDKKYWFITLGFSRPVDKSKNPLADLVAVSSYERVYKVFKINAETGEVQSMKIREL
;
A
#
# COMPACT_ATOMS: atom_id res chain seq x y z
N MET A 1 23.28 -3.66 7.96
CA MET A 1 22.86 -5.08 7.95
C MET A 1 21.58 -5.12 7.15
N ALA A 2 21.51 -5.93 6.10
CA ALA A 2 20.33 -5.95 5.25
C ALA A 2 19.07 -6.32 6.04
N ILE A 3 17.98 -5.62 5.79
CA ILE A 3 16.71 -5.87 6.43
C ILE A 3 16.05 -7.11 5.83
N ASN A 4 15.45 -7.92 6.68
CA ASN A 4 14.66 -9.07 6.24
C ASN A 4 13.26 -8.63 5.77
N VAL A 5 12.51 -9.59 5.21
CA VAL A 5 11.14 -9.36 4.73
C VAL A 5 10.21 -8.79 5.80
N GLN A 6 10.31 -9.24 7.05
CA GLN A 6 9.42 -8.78 8.13
C GLN A 6 9.65 -7.28 8.42
N ASN A 7 10.91 -6.86 8.50
CA ASN A 7 11.28 -5.46 8.67
C ASN A 7 10.84 -4.61 7.46
N ALA A 8 10.95 -5.12 6.24
CA ALA A 8 10.49 -4.40 5.05
C ALA A 8 8.96 -4.17 5.08
N VAL A 9 8.19 -5.19 5.48
CA VAL A 9 6.74 -5.08 5.63
C VAL A 9 6.37 -4.07 6.73
N ILE A 10 7.01 -4.15 7.91
CA ILE A 10 6.78 -3.19 9.01
C ILE A 10 7.12 -1.76 8.58
N THR A 11 8.23 -1.58 7.86
CA THR A 11 8.62 -0.28 7.29
C THR A 11 7.54 0.25 6.33
N ALA A 12 7.02 -0.57 5.42
CA ALA A 12 5.96 -0.16 4.50
C ALA A 12 4.69 0.26 5.25
N GLN A 13 4.27 -0.52 6.26
CA GLN A 13 3.09 -0.22 7.07
C GLN A 13 3.26 1.08 7.85
N ASN A 14 4.38 1.24 8.55
CA ASN A 14 4.68 2.45 9.32
C ASN A 14 4.74 3.69 8.42
N TYR A 15 5.37 3.57 7.25
CA TYR A 15 5.40 4.66 6.28
C TYR A 15 3.98 5.04 5.84
N LEU A 16 3.14 4.06 5.46
CA LEU A 16 1.77 4.31 5.05
C LEU A 16 0.97 5.04 6.13
N PHE A 17 1.03 4.59 7.39
CA PHE A 17 0.32 5.22 8.52
C PHE A 17 0.89 6.58 8.94
N SER A 18 2.11 6.92 8.53
CA SER A 18 2.70 8.24 8.78
C SER A 18 2.17 9.33 7.83
N LEU A 19 1.54 8.95 6.72
CA LEU A 19 1.03 9.88 5.72
C LEU A 19 -0.27 10.55 6.20
N PRO A 20 -0.38 11.89 6.14
CA PRO A 20 -1.60 12.61 6.55
C PRO A 20 -2.87 12.14 5.84
N ASP A 21 -2.76 11.83 4.54
CA ASP A 21 -3.88 11.37 3.71
C ASP A 21 -4.41 9.98 4.12
N MET A 22 -3.69 9.27 5.00
CA MET A 22 -4.06 7.94 5.51
C MET A 22 -4.63 7.99 6.94
N THR A 23 -4.89 9.18 7.50
CA THR A 23 -5.41 9.36 8.88
C THR A 23 -6.77 8.72 9.16
N GLY A 24 -7.51 8.29 8.12
CA GLY A 24 -8.75 7.52 8.26
C GLY A 24 -8.62 6.01 8.03
N LEU A 25 -7.42 5.51 7.72
CA LEU A 25 -7.17 4.09 7.46
C LEU A 25 -7.10 3.32 8.77
N VAL A 26 -7.92 2.28 8.90
CA VAL A 26 -7.92 1.40 10.07
C VAL A 26 -7.00 0.21 9.84
N ARG A 27 -6.20 -0.19 10.83
CA ARG A 27 -5.17 -1.23 10.69
C ARG A 27 -5.73 -2.58 10.28
N GLU A 28 -6.96 -2.91 10.68
CA GLU A 28 -7.63 -4.18 10.43
C GLU A 28 -8.01 -4.38 8.95
N ASP A 29 -8.13 -3.29 8.17
CA ASP A 29 -8.43 -3.33 6.74
C ASP A 29 -7.16 -3.42 5.87
N LEU A 30 -6.01 -3.12 6.45
CA LEU A 30 -4.72 -3.24 5.78
C LEU A 30 -4.35 -4.72 5.61
N ARG A 31 -4.01 -5.12 4.38
CA ARG A 31 -3.48 -6.45 4.09
C ARG A 31 -2.15 -6.35 3.36
N LEU A 32 -1.28 -7.30 3.65
CA LEU A 32 -0.11 -7.59 2.83
C LEU A 32 -0.58 -8.40 1.63
N GLU A 33 -0.33 -7.90 0.43
CA GLU A 33 -0.81 -8.53 -0.82
C GLU A 33 0.35 -9.23 -1.55
N GLU A 34 1.53 -8.62 -1.59
CA GLU A 34 2.70 -9.16 -2.28
C GLU A 34 4.00 -8.71 -1.60
N VAL A 35 5.00 -9.59 -1.61
CA VAL A 35 6.37 -9.29 -1.24
C VAL A 35 7.28 -9.82 -2.34
N GLU A 36 8.16 -8.98 -2.83
CA GLU A 36 9.19 -9.35 -3.79
C GLU A 36 10.54 -8.76 -3.36
N LEU A 37 11.60 -9.58 -3.39
CA LEU A 37 12.97 -9.08 -3.38
C LEU A 37 13.39 -8.92 -4.84
N SER A 38 13.88 -7.74 -5.21
CA SER A 38 14.37 -7.51 -6.57
C SER A 38 15.47 -8.52 -6.94
N ASP A 39 15.60 -8.83 -8.23
CA ASP A 39 16.61 -9.79 -8.73
C ASP A 39 18.04 -9.42 -8.32
N ASP A 40 18.33 -8.11 -8.27
CA ASP A 40 19.62 -7.57 -7.83
C ASP A 40 19.78 -7.53 -6.30
N LYS A 41 18.75 -7.95 -5.56
CA LYS A 41 18.64 -7.99 -4.09
C LYS A 41 18.79 -6.63 -3.40
N LYS A 42 18.68 -5.53 -4.15
CA LYS A 42 18.82 -4.17 -3.59
C LYS A 42 17.54 -3.62 -3.01
N TYR A 43 16.38 -4.18 -3.40
CA TYR A 43 15.09 -3.61 -3.05
C TYR A 43 14.08 -4.66 -2.63
N TRP A 44 13.33 -4.35 -1.58
CA TRP A 44 12.06 -4.98 -1.30
C TRP A 44 10.95 -4.18 -1.99
N PHE A 45 10.10 -4.87 -2.75
CA PHE A 45 8.82 -4.37 -3.19
C PHE A 45 7.72 -4.96 -2.32
N ILE A 46 7.01 -4.09 -1.60
CA ILE A 46 5.91 -4.49 -0.71
C ILE A 46 4.61 -3.93 -1.26
N THR A 47 3.65 -4.79 -1.59
CA THR A 47 2.31 -4.35 -1.97
C THR A 47 1.38 -4.43 -0.77
N LEU A 48 0.84 -3.29 -0.35
CA LEU A 48 -0.20 -3.20 0.67
C LEU A 48 -1.54 -2.83 0.04
N GLY A 49 -2.58 -3.53 0.44
CA GLY A 49 -3.96 -3.29 0.02
C GLY A 49 -4.81 -2.79 1.18
N PHE A 50 -5.69 -1.83 0.91
CA PHE A 50 -6.67 -1.31 1.86
C PHE A 50 -7.87 -0.75 1.11
N SER A 51 -8.97 -0.52 1.81
CA SER A 51 -10.22 -0.01 1.29
C SER A 51 -10.30 1.50 1.51
N ARG A 52 -10.78 2.24 0.53
CA ARG A 52 -11.10 3.67 0.67
C ARG A 52 -12.49 3.97 0.14
N PRO A 53 -13.17 5.01 0.65
CA PRO A 53 -14.44 5.43 0.07
C PRO A 53 -14.30 5.72 -1.42
N VAL A 54 -15.26 5.25 -2.22
CA VAL A 54 -15.33 5.56 -3.65
C VAL A 54 -15.52 7.07 -3.80
N ASP A 55 -14.67 7.69 -4.62
CA ASP A 55 -14.84 9.09 -4.99
C ASP A 55 -16.05 9.23 -5.92
N LYS A 56 -17.20 9.61 -5.35
CA LYS A 56 -18.47 9.77 -6.06
C LYS A 56 -18.41 10.83 -7.17
N SER A 57 -17.45 11.76 -7.13
CA SER A 57 -17.25 12.74 -8.20
C SER A 57 -16.77 12.08 -9.51
N LYS A 58 -16.10 10.92 -9.41
CA LYS A 58 -15.58 10.16 -10.55
C LYS A 58 -16.59 9.15 -11.11
N ASN A 59 -17.60 8.77 -10.33
CA ASN A 59 -18.66 7.87 -10.79
C ASN A 59 -20.04 8.31 -10.23
N PRO A 60 -20.72 9.26 -10.88
CA PRO A 60 -22.02 9.78 -10.45
C PRO A 60 -23.15 8.73 -10.43
N LEU A 61 -22.95 7.60 -11.12
CA LEU A 61 -23.91 6.48 -11.17
C LEU A 61 -23.63 5.41 -10.10
N ALA A 62 -22.61 5.60 -9.26
CA ALA A 62 -22.24 4.63 -8.22
C ALA A 62 -23.35 4.36 -7.21
N ASP A 63 -24.29 5.29 -7.01
CA ASP A 63 -25.45 5.12 -6.11
C ASP A 63 -26.62 4.35 -6.78
N LEU A 64 -26.63 4.22 -8.12
CA LEU A 64 -27.69 3.51 -8.87
C LEU A 64 -27.38 2.03 -9.08
N VAL A 65 -26.11 1.66 -8.97
CA VAL A 65 -25.65 0.27 -9.01
C VAL A 65 -25.27 -0.07 -7.57
N ALA A 66 -25.58 -1.26 -7.06
CA ALA A 66 -25.21 -1.69 -5.70
C ALA A 66 -23.69 -1.93 -5.54
N VAL A 67 -22.88 -0.97 -5.98
CA VAL A 67 -21.43 -0.96 -5.87
C VAL A 67 -21.11 -0.63 -4.42
N SER A 68 -20.20 -1.40 -3.83
CA SER A 68 -19.64 -1.11 -2.52
C SER A 68 -19.24 0.36 -2.44
N SER A 69 -19.61 1.05 -1.37
CA SER A 69 -19.21 2.43 -1.11
C SER A 69 -17.69 2.58 -0.89
N TYR A 70 -16.96 1.47 -0.86
CA TYR A 70 -15.52 1.39 -0.75
C TYR A 70 -14.91 0.64 -1.93
N GLU A 71 -13.81 1.17 -2.46
CA GLU A 71 -12.94 0.50 -3.42
C GLU A 71 -11.66 0.02 -2.75
N ARG A 72 -11.17 -1.14 -3.20
CA ARG A 72 -9.86 -1.67 -2.79
C ARG A 72 -8.78 -0.93 -3.58
N VAL A 73 -7.79 -0.38 -2.88
CA VAL A 73 -6.63 0.27 -3.47
C VAL A 73 -5.35 -0.41 -3.04
N TYR A 74 -4.36 -0.33 -3.91
CA TYR A 74 -3.08 -1.01 -3.76
C TYR A 74 -1.94 -0.02 -3.87
N LYS A 75 -0.99 -0.12 -2.95
CA LYS A 75 0.24 0.69 -2.92
C LYS A 75 1.46 -0.22 -2.92
N VAL A 76 2.40 0.08 -3.81
CA VAL A 76 3.68 -0.62 -3.89
C VAL A 76 4.76 0.29 -3.30
N PHE A 77 5.46 -0.21 -2.29
CA PHE A 77 6.59 0.45 -1.65
C PHE A 77 7.88 -0.17 -2.16
N LYS A 78 8.79 0.66 -2.66
CA LYS A 78 10.16 0.28 -2.97
C LYS A 78 11.04 0.66 -1.78
N ILE A 79 11.63 -0.33 -1.12
CA ILE A 79 12.41 -0.16 0.10
C ILE A 79 13.83 -0.65 -0.16
N ASN A 80 14.83 0.15 0.16
CA ASN A 80 16.23 -0.26 0.10
C ASN A 80 16.47 -1.44 1.05
N ALA A 81 16.93 -2.57 0.54
CA ALA A 81 17.11 -3.80 1.31
C ALA A 81 18.27 -3.73 2.30
N GLU A 82 19.23 -2.81 2.11
CA GLU A 82 20.35 -2.62 3.03
C GLU A 82 20.01 -1.66 4.18
N THR A 83 19.33 -0.55 3.88
CA THR A 83 19.09 0.55 4.83
C THR A 83 17.69 0.57 5.42
N GLY A 84 16.72 -0.06 4.76
CA GLY A 84 15.30 0.05 5.10
C GLY A 84 14.67 1.39 4.71
N GLU A 85 15.36 2.23 3.94
CA GLU A 85 14.81 3.49 3.43
C GLU A 85 13.70 3.24 2.40
N VAL A 86 12.54 3.87 2.58
CA VAL A 86 11.46 3.88 1.57
C VAL A 86 11.83 4.87 0.47
N GLN A 87 12.15 4.37 -0.73
CA GLN A 87 12.60 5.19 -1.85
C GLN A 87 11.46 5.67 -2.75
N SER A 88 10.36 4.92 -2.81
CA SER A 88 9.16 5.35 -3.54
C SER A 88 7.92 4.61 -3.07
N MET A 89 6.75 5.26 -3.21
CA MET A 89 5.43 4.64 -3.11
C MET A 89 4.67 4.92 -4.41
N LYS A 90 4.10 3.87 -5.02
CA LYS A 90 3.30 3.98 -6.26
C LYS A 90 1.91 3.38 -6.06
N ILE A 91 0.94 3.87 -6.83
CA ILE A 91 -0.36 3.18 -6.99
C ILE A 91 -0.12 1.98 -7.91
N ARG A 92 -0.66 0.81 -7.55
CA ARG A 92 -0.72 -0.34 -8.46
C ARG A 92 -2.08 -0.34 -9.14
N GLU A 93 -2.05 -0.15 -10.45
CA GLU A 93 -3.22 -0.36 -11.31
C GLU A 93 -3.28 -1.86 -11.62
N LEU A 94 -4.45 -2.47 -11.44
CA LEU A 94 -4.74 -3.87 -11.77
C LEU A 94 -5.52 -3.94 -13.08
#